data_AF-A0A139BQ05-F1
#
_entry.id   AF-A0A139BQ05-F1
#
_cell.length_a   1.000
_cell.length_b   1.000
_cell.length_c   1.000
_cell.angle_alpha   90.00
_cell.angle_beta   90.00
_cell.angle_gamma   90.00
#
_symmetry.space_group_name_H-M   'P 1'
#
loop_
_entity.id
_entity.type
_entity.pdbx_description
1 polymer ?
#
loop_
_entity_poly.entity_id
_entity_poly.type
_entity_poly.pdbx_seq_one_letter_code
_entity_poly.pdbx_strand_id
1 'polypeptide(L)'
;MTKISKPDYLAKVKLLTKEETERLLSRMGGKLDRRLEKNKLSREEALAIQLELEDEQLQEWRKMVLGLKKKEKAKKIEEEKKEEKAKLAKKTKTALKAKVAEKKS
;
A
#
# COMPACT_ATOMS: atom_id res chain seq x y z
N MET A 1 -6.79 -31.42 0.72
CA MET A 1 -8.06 -30.68 0.83
C MET A 1 -7.74 -29.21 1.07
N THR A 2 -7.76 -28.37 0.03
CA THR A 2 -7.72 -26.91 0.19
C THR A 2 -9.12 -26.47 0.59
N LYS A 3 -9.39 -26.42 1.90
CA LYS A 3 -10.60 -25.79 2.44
C LYS A 3 -10.57 -24.32 2.00
N ILE A 4 -11.58 -23.92 1.25
CA ILE A 4 -11.93 -22.51 1.06
C ILE A 4 -12.03 -21.93 2.47
N SER A 5 -11.08 -21.07 2.84
CA SER A 5 -10.98 -20.63 4.24
C SER A 5 -12.05 -19.61 4.60
N LYS A 6 -12.75 -19.05 3.61
CA LYS A 6 -13.79 -18.03 3.84
C LYS A 6 -14.99 -18.23 2.90
N PRO A 7 -16.19 -18.54 3.43
CA PRO A 7 -17.41 -18.66 2.63
C PRO A 7 -17.83 -17.33 1.97
N ASP A 8 -17.32 -16.20 2.47
CA ASP A 8 -17.58 -14.87 1.91
C ASP A 8 -17.13 -14.72 0.46
N TYR A 9 -16.00 -15.35 0.09
CA TYR A 9 -15.51 -15.29 -1.29
C TYR A 9 -16.34 -16.17 -2.22
N LEU A 10 -16.88 -17.30 -1.74
CA LEU A 10 -17.85 -18.09 -2.49
C LEU A 10 -19.13 -17.29 -2.77
N ALA A 11 -19.63 -16.54 -1.80
CA ALA A 11 -20.79 -15.67 -1.99
C ALA A 11 -20.51 -14.58 -3.03
N LYS A 12 -19.32 -13.97 -3.00
CA LYS A 12 -18.88 -12.99 -4.01
C LYS A 12 -18.80 -13.60 -5.39
N VAL A 13 -18.26 -14.81 -5.54
CA VAL A 13 -18.19 -15.51 -6.83
C VAL A 13 -19.58 -15.74 -7.41
N LYS A 14 -20.56 -16.10 -6.58
CA LYS A 14 -21.96 -16.28 -7.02
C LYS A 14 -22.64 -14.98 -7.45
N LEU A 15 -22.12 -13.83 -7.02
CA LEU A 15 -22.60 -12.51 -7.42
C LEU A 15 -21.91 -11.98 -8.69
N LEU A 16 -20.82 -12.60 -9.13
CA LEU A 16 -20.12 -12.20 -10.34
C LEU A 16 -20.95 -12.53 -11.58
N THR A 17 -20.96 -11.62 -12.54
CA THR A 17 -21.48 -11.87 -13.88
C THR A 17 -20.58 -12.84 -14.64
N LYS A 18 -21.10 -13.41 -15.74
CA LYS A 18 -20.32 -14.32 -16.60
C LYS A 18 -19.07 -13.65 -17.16
N GLU A 19 -19.18 -12.39 -17.59
CA GLU A 19 -18.03 -11.62 -18.10
C GLU A 19 -16.97 -11.37 -17.02
N GLU A 20 -17.38 -10.98 -15.81
CA GLU A 20 -16.44 -10.78 -14.70
C GLU A 20 -15.75 -12.09 -14.32
N THR A 21 -16.49 -13.19 -14.36
CA THR A 21 -15.98 -14.53 -14.10
C THR A 21 -14.96 -14.95 -15.15
N GLU A 22 -15.24 -14.75 -16.44
CA GLU A 22 -14.30 -15.05 -17.53
C GLU A 22 -13.06 -14.17 -17.49
N ARG A 23 -13.23 -12.89 -17.17
CA ARG A 23 -12.12 -11.97 -16.97
C ARG A 23 -11.25 -12.38 -15.78
N LEU A 24 -11.85 -12.84 -14.70
CA LEU A 24 -11.15 -13.37 -13.53
C LEU A 24 -10.42 -14.67 -13.87
N LEU A 25 -11.04 -15.58 -14.62
CA LEU A 25 -10.40 -16.81 -15.12
C LEU A 25 -9.24 -16.54 -16.06
N SER A 26 -9.36 -15.55 -16.95
CA SER A 26 -8.28 -15.17 -17.87
C SER A 26 -7.07 -14.57 -17.15
N ARG A 27 -7.27 -14.02 -15.95
CA ARG A 27 -6.20 -13.54 -15.06
C ARG A 27 -5.66 -14.62 -14.14
N MET A 28 -6.49 -15.61 -13.85
CA MET A 28 -6.08 -16.82 -13.14
C MET A 28 -4.99 -17.50 -13.96
N GLY A 29 -3.85 -17.75 -13.32
CA GLY A 29 -2.65 -18.19 -14.01
C GLY A 29 -1.88 -19.21 -13.17
N GLY A 30 -1.52 -20.32 -13.79
CA GLY A 30 -0.51 -21.24 -13.28
C GLY A 30 -1.07 -22.42 -12.47
N LYS A 31 -0.96 -22.39 -11.14
CA LYS A 31 -1.27 -23.56 -10.29
C LYS A 31 -2.76 -23.78 -10.07
N LEU A 32 -3.58 -22.74 -10.18
CA LEU A 32 -5.03 -22.81 -9.99
C LEU A 32 -5.72 -23.43 -11.20
N ASP A 33 -5.39 -22.98 -12.42
CA ASP A 33 -5.94 -23.55 -13.67
C ASP A 33 -5.61 -25.04 -13.79
N ARG A 34 -4.35 -25.41 -13.53
CA ARG A 34 -3.93 -26.83 -13.50
C ARG A 34 -4.64 -27.67 -12.44
N ARG A 35 -5.14 -27.08 -11.35
CA ARG A 35 -5.89 -27.80 -10.31
C ARG A 35 -7.37 -27.90 -10.66
N LEU A 36 -7.91 -26.89 -11.33
CA LEU A 36 -9.25 -26.89 -11.91
C LEU A 36 -9.36 -27.96 -13.01
N GLU A 37 -8.41 -28.00 -13.95
CA GLU A 37 -8.34 -29.01 -15.01
C GLU A 37 -8.21 -30.44 -14.48
N LYS A 38 -7.56 -30.63 -13.33
CA LYS A 38 -7.43 -31.94 -12.68
C LYS A 38 -8.67 -32.36 -11.89
N ASN A 39 -9.80 -31.64 -12.01
CA ASN A 39 -11.04 -31.85 -11.24
C ASN A 39 -10.81 -31.91 -9.72
N LYS A 40 -9.75 -31.29 -9.21
CA LYS A 40 -9.45 -31.25 -7.77
C LYS A 40 -10.11 -30.07 -7.06
N LEU A 41 -10.69 -29.14 -7.83
CA LEU A 41 -11.45 -27.98 -7.36
C LEU A 41 -12.61 -27.72 -8.31
N SER A 42 -13.72 -27.26 -7.77
CA SER A 42 -14.82 -26.68 -8.57
C SER A 42 -14.41 -25.31 -9.11
N ARG A 43 -15.05 -24.88 -10.21
CA ARG A 43 -14.86 -23.55 -10.80
C ARG A 43 -15.12 -22.45 -9.78
N GLU A 44 -16.16 -22.58 -8.96
CA GLU A 44 -16.48 -21.60 -7.92
C GLU A 44 -15.41 -21.54 -6.83
N GLU A 45 -14.87 -22.70 -6.44
CA GLU A 45 -13.81 -22.78 -5.42
C GLU A 45 -12.50 -22.17 -5.92
N ALA A 46 -12.15 -22.44 -7.18
CA ALA A 46 -10.97 -21.86 -7.81
C ALA A 46 -11.06 -20.32 -7.87
N LEU A 47 -12.23 -19.80 -8.25
CA LEU A 47 -12.47 -18.35 -8.31
C LEU A 47 -12.46 -17.71 -6.92
N ALA A 48 -13.01 -18.38 -5.91
CA ALA A 48 -13.01 -17.88 -4.54
C ALA A 48 -11.58 -17.78 -4.00
N ILE A 49 -10.74 -18.77 -4.28
CA ILE A 49 -9.32 -18.76 -3.90
C ILE A 49 -8.56 -17.66 -4.66
N GLN A 50 -8.82 -17.48 -5.96
CA GLN A 50 -8.20 -16.41 -6.73
C GLN A 50 -8.54 -15.03 -6.17
N LEU A 51 -9.80 -14.77 -5.84
CA LEU A 51 -10.23 -13.52 -5.21
C LEU A 51 -9.60 -13.29 -3.85
N GLU A 52 -9.51 -14.33 -3.01
CA GLU A 52 -8.87 -14.23 -1.71
C GLU A 52 -7.39 -13.84 -1.84
N LEU A 53 -6.69 -14.49 -2.77
CA LEU A 53 -5.27 -14.24 -3.01
C LEU A 53 -5.02 -12.84 -3.60
N GLU A 54 -5.85 -12.40 -4.54
CA GLU A 54 -5.80 -11.04 -5.08
C GLU A 54 -6.07 -9.97 -4.01
N ASP A 55 -7.05 -10.19 -3.12
CA ASP A 55 -7.35 -9.24 -2.05
C ASP A 55 -6.21 -9.17 -1.02
N GLU A 56 -5.62 -10.31 -0.63
CA GLU A 56 -4.44 -10.34 0.24
C GLU A 56 -3.26 -9.56 -0.37
N GLN A 57 -2.96 -9.81 -1.65
CA GLN A 57 -1.92 -9.08 -2.37
C GLN A 57 -2.22 -7.58 -2.47
N LEU A 58 -3.49 -7.21 -2.68
CA LEU A 58 -3.93 -5.80 -2.71
C LEU A 58 -3.74 -5.14 -1.34
N GLN A 59 -4.09 -5.83 -0.25
CA GLN A 59 -3.93 -5.33 1.10
C GLN A 59 -2.45 -5.15 1.47
N GLU A 60 -1.60 -6.11 1.12
CA GLU A 60 -0.15 -5.99 1.30
C GLU A 60 0.41 -4.81 0.52
N TRP A 61 0.02 -4.64 -0.74
CA TRP A 61 0.44 -3.49 -1.54
C TRP A 61 -0.01 -2.16 -0.93
N ARG A 62 -1.26 -2.07 -0.45
CA ARG A 62 -1.78 -0.88 0.26
C ARG A 62 -0.95 -0.57 1.52
N LYS A 63 -0.59 -1.59 2.31
CA LYS A 63 0.28 -1.42 3.49
C LYS A 63 1.66 -0.90 3.09
N MET A 64 2.26 -1.45 2.04
CA MET A 64 3.55 -1.01 1.52
C MET A 64 3.52 0.46 1.06
N VAL A 65 2.51 0.84 0.26
CA VAL A 65 2.33 2.22 -0.22
C VAL A 65 2.09 3.18 0.95
N LEU A 66 1.27 2.81 1.92
CA LEU A 66 1.06 3.62 3.13
C LEU A 66 2.35 3.80 3.93
N GLY A 67 3.16 2.75 4.04
CA GLY A 67 4.48 2.80 4.69
C GLY A 67 5.42 3.78 3.98
N LEU A 68 5.48 3.75 2.65
CA LEU A 68 6.27 4.68 1.85
C LEU A 68 5.80 6.13 2.03
N LYS A 69 4.49 6.38 1.91
CA LYS A 69 3.90 7.72 2.12
C LYS A 69 4.21 8.29 3.51
N LYS A 70 4.17 7.46 4.56
CA LYS A 70 4.52 7.87 5.92
C LYS A 70 6.00 8.24 6.03
N LYS A 71 6.89 7.46 5.43
CA LYS A 71 8.33 7.74 5.40
C LYS A 71 8.65 9.02 4.63
N GLU A 72 8.01 9.26 3.49
CA GLU A 72 8.16 10.50 2.73
C GLU A 72 7.68 11.73 3.51
N LYS A 73 6.51 11.63 4.16
CA LYS A 73 6.01 12.72 5.02
C LYS A 73 6.96 13.00 6.18
N ALA A 74 7.49 11.97 6.83
CA ALA A 74 8.44 12.13 7.93
C ALA A 74 9.73 12.83 7.48
N LYS A 75 10.28 12.46 6.31
CA LYS A 75 11.46 13.13 5.72
C LYS A 75 11.20 14.60 5.43
N LYS A 76 10.06 14.93 4.81
CA LYS A 76 9.68 16.33 4.54
C LYS A 76 9.57 17.16 5.80
N ILE A 77 8.93 16.63 6.86
CA ILE A 77 8.80 17.33 8.15
C ILE A 77 10.17 17.53 8.81
N GLU A 78 11.09 16.57 8.67
CA GLU A 78 12.43 16.68 9.24
C GLU A 78 13.29 17.72 8.48
N GLU A 79 13.18 17.77 7.15
CA GLU A 79 13.83 18.77 6.31
C GLU A 79 13.29 20.18 6.59
N GLU A 80 11.97 20.36 6.69
CA GLU A 80 11.35 21.64 7.04
C GLU A 80 11.81 22.13 8.43
N LYS A 81 11.87 21.24 9.42
CA LYS A 81 12.38 21.59 10.77
C LYS A 81 13.87 21.94 10.77
N LYS A 82 14.68 21.30 9.93
CA LYS A 82 16.11 21.64 9.79
C LYS A 82 16.28 22.99 9.10
N GLU A 83 15.48 23.27 8.08
CA GLU A 83 15.51 24.54 7.36
C GLU A 83 15.03 25.70 8.23
N GLU A 84 13.98 25.49 9.04
CA GLU A 84 13.47 26.49 9.99
C GLU A 84 14.49 26.79 11.09
N LYS A 85 15.12 25.76 11.68
CA LYS A 85 16.20 25.93 12.66
C LYS A 85 17.41 26.65 12.08
N ALA A 86 17.78 26.37 10.83
CA ALA A 86 18.87 27.06 10.15
C ALA A 86 18.55 28.54 9.88
N LYS A 87 17.31 28.85 9.51
CA LYS A 87 16.83 30.23 9.32
C LYS A 87 16.79 30.99 10.65
N LEU A 88 16.33 30.37 11.74
CA LEU A 88 16.32 30.97 13.08
C LEU A 88 17.74 31.26 13.60
N ALA A 89 18.67 30.31 13.41
CA ALA A 89 20.07 30.46 13.83
C ALA A 89 20.83 31.54 13.05
N LYS A 90 20.51 31.74 11.76
CA LYS A 90 21.04 32.87 10.99
C LYS A 90 20.48 34.19 11.50
N LYS A 91 19.17 34.28 11.75
CA LYS A 91 18.51 35.51 12.21
C LYS A 91 19.01 35.97 13.59
N THR A 92 19.26 35.04 14.52
CA THR A 92 19.82 35.36 15.84
C THR A 92 21.29 35.79 15.77
N LYS A 93 22.11 35.16 14.92
CA LYS A 93 23.50 35.58 14.70
C LYS A 93 23.60 36.99 14.10
N THR A 94 22.72 37.34 13.16
CA THR A 94 22.69 38.69 12.56
C THR A 94 22.21 39.74 13.57
N ALA A 95 21.21 39.42 14.40
CA ALA A 95 20.72 40.32 15.44
C ALA A 95 21.75 40.57 16.57
N LEU A 96 22.54 39.55 16.94
CA LEU A 96 23.63 39.69 17.90
C LEU A 96 24.79 40.54 17.35
N LYS A 97 25.11 40.40 16.06
CA LYS A 97 26.14 41.23 15.41
C LYS A 97 25.76 42.71 15.33
N ALA A 98 24.48 43.02 15.09
CA ALA A 98 23.97 44.40 15.07
C ALA A 98 24.02 45.05 16.47
N LYS A 99 23.60 44.33 17.53
CA LYS A 99 23.63 44.85 18.90
C LYS A 99 25.03 45.09 19.47
N VAL A 100 26.04 44.36 18.99
CA VAL A 100 27.44 44.54 19.41
C VAL A 100 28.11 45.72 18.69
N ALA A 101 27.64 46.09 17.50
CA ALA A 101 28.15 47.26 16.77
C ALA A 101 27.63 48.59 17.36
N GLU A 102 26.39 48.61 17.86
CA GLU A 102 25.75 49.82 18.42
C GLU A 102 26.28 50.21 19.81
N LYS A 103 26.85 49.25 20.57
CA LYS A 103 27.47 49.50 21.89
C LYS A 103 28.94 49.94 21.85
N LYS A 104 29.53 50.07 20.64
CA LYS A 104 30.93 50.45 20.43
C LYS A 104 31.10 51.83 19.77
N SER A 105 30.01 52.59 19.58
CA SER A 105 30.03 54.00 19.14
C SER A 105 29.76 54.93 20.31
#